data_AF-A0A7S0R5G8-F1
#
_entry.id   AF-A0A7S0R5G8-F1
#
_cell.length_a   1.000
_cell.length_b   1.000
_cell.length_c   1.000
_cell.angle_alpha   90.00
_cell.angle_beta   90.00
_cell.angle_gamma   90.00
#
_symmetry.space_group_name_H-M   'P 1'
#
loop_
_entity.id
_entity.type
_entity.pdbx_description
1 polymer ?
#
loop_
_entity_poly.entity_id
_entity_poly.type
_entity_poly.pdbx_seq_one_letter_code
_entity_poly.pdbx_strand_id
1 'polypeptide(L)'
;RAEAAAGPLALDGHELMLRRAQRTQRLAFQSEQDITKASAPVPTLLPTQPHEIWLEKGRYLLSKCHYVRAKGFLEEALAHARAFDDYQVSFDALLLLAKGEYLANSFSRSIHLLVDANKIVQDYGKFIRNVDVFVSTKLSIPDGADVAKRDLQQLIDFLTERAAKERPAVQLQLHQSLASLYCRFCQLVLEEME
;
A
#
# COMPACT_ATOMS: atom_id res chain seq x y z
N ARG A 1 85.27 -2.82 17.04
CA ARG A 1 85.38 -1.40 16.61
C ARG A 1 84.33 -1.24 15.51
N ALA A 2 83.07 -0.98 15.86
CA ALA A 2 82.44 0.33 16.09
C ALA A 2 82.28 1.15 14.79
N GLU A 3 81.02 1.30 14.34
CA GLU A 3 80.40 2.44 13.62
C GLU A 3 79.05 1.95 13.04
N ALA A 4 77.90 2.20 13.69
CA ALA A 4 77.13 3.43 13.81
C ALA A 4 75.87 3.35 12.92
N ALA A 5 74.74 3.08 13.56
CA ALA A 5 73.40 3.15 12.97
C ALA A 5 73.05 4.61 12.69
N ALA A 6 72.74 4.94 11.43
CA ALA A 6 72.06 6.18 11.09
C ALA A 6 70.56 6.00 11.34
N GLY A 7 70.06 6.60 12.43
CA GLY A 7 68.65 6.59 12.79
C GLY A 7 67.77 7.42 11.85
N PRO A 8 66.44 7.21 11.86
CA PRO A 8 65.52 8.01 11.08
C PRO A 8 65.45 9.44 11.62
N LEU A 9 65.63 10.39 10.71
CA LEU A 9 65.58 11.84 10.90
C LEU A 9 64.34 12.28 11.69
N ALA A 10 64.58 12.98 12.80
CA ALA A 10 63.54 13.72 13.51
C ALA A 10 63.06 14.87 12.60
N LEU A 11 61.78 14.84 12.24
CA LEU A 11 61.14 15.92 11.47
C LEU A 11 61.22 17.22 12.29
N ASP A 12 61.67 18.29 11.64
CA ASP A 12 61.81 19.61 12.24
C ASP A 12 60.44 20.15 12.70
N GLY A 13 60.39 20.85 13.84
CA GLY A 13 59.14 21.29 14.47
C GLY A 13 58.28 22.17 13.56
N HIS A 14 58.93 22.86 12.62
CA HIS A 14 58.27 23.68 11.59
C HIS A 14 57.54 22.84 10.53
N GLU A 15 58.09 21.67 10.17
CA GLU A 15 57.47 20.74 9.22
C GLU A 15 56.25 20.04 9.84
N LEU A 16 56.32 19.76 11.15
CA LEU A 16 55.21 19.23 11.95
C LEU A 16 54.07 20.25 12.07
N MET A 17 54.39 21.55 12.24
CA MET A 17 53.39 22.62 12.26
C MET A 17 52.73 22.85 10.90
N LEU A 18 53.50 22.80 9.80
CA LEU A 18 52.96 22.89 8.44
C LEU A 18 52.00 21.74 8.11
N ARG A 19 52.36 20.49 8.49
CA ARG A 19 51.47 19.34 8.31
C ARG A 19 50.22 19.44 9.18
N ARG A 20 50.32 19.99 10.39
CA ARG A 20 49.17 20.22 11.27
C ARG A 20 48.24 21.28 10.71
N ALA A 21 48.79 22.41 10.22
CA ALA A 21 48.04 23.48 9.57
C ALA A 21 47.30 23.01 8.30
N GLN A 22 47.98 22.24 7.44
CA GLN A 22 47.37 21.63 6.25
C GLN A 22 46.27 20.61 6.59
N ARG A 23 46.41 19.89 7.71
CA ARG A 23 45.38 18.97 8.20
C ARG A 23 44.16 19.71 8.74
N THR A 24 44.34 20.80 9.47
CA THR A 24 43.22 21.68 9.90
C THR A 24 42.54 22.37 8.72
N GLN A 25 43.28 22.80 7.70
CA GLN A 25 42.67 23.34 6.48
C GLN A 25 41.85 22.30 5.71
N ARG A 26 42.35 21.05 5.60
CA ARG A 26 41.57 19.96 5.00
C ARG A 26 40.31 19.60 5.80
N LEU A 27 40.37 19.64 7.13
CA LEU A 27 39.20 19.41 8.00
C LEU A 27 38.20 20.56 7.92
N ALA A 28 38.66 21.82 7.81
CA ALA A 28 37.80 22.98 7.60
C ALA A 28 37.12 22.93 6.22
N PHE A 29 37.85 22.59 5.16
CA PHE A 29 37.29 22.39 3.82
C PHE A 29 36.32 21.21 3.73
N GLN A 30 36.57 20.13 4.47
CA GLN A 30 35.61 19.03 4.59
C GLN A 30 34.35 19.45 5.37
N SER A 31 34.49 20.24 6.44
CA SER A 31 33.33 20.76 7.17
C SER A 31 32.50 21.75 6.35
N GLU A 32 33.12 22.59 5.51
CA GLU A 32 32.41 23.50 4.60
C GLU A 32 31.75 22.76 3.41
N GLN A 33 32.37 21.67 2.93
CA GLN A 33 31.77 20.76 1.95
C GLN A 33 30.67 19.87 2.53
N ASP A 34 30.72 19.55 3.82
CA ASP A 34 29.67 18.79 4.51
C ASP A 34 28.48 19.67 4.93
N ILE A 35 28.65 20.99 5.04
CA ILE A 35 27.53 21.95 5.17
C ILE A 35 26.77 22.09 3.83
N THR A 36 27.43 21.82 2.69
CA THR A 36 26.82 21.89 1.35
C THR A 36 26.38 20.53 0.79
N LYS A 37 26.70 19.42 1.46
CA LYS A 37 26.12 18.10 1.17
C LYS A 37 24.85 17.90 1.96
N ALA A 38 23.74 18.23 1.30
CA ALA A 38 22.41 17.73 1.60
C ALA A 38 22.09 17.69 3.10
N SER A 39 21.62 18.82 3.62
CA SER A 39 20.44 18.75 4.49
C SER A 39 19.42 17.97 3.68
N ALA A 40 19.36 16.65 3.87
CA ALA A 40 18.19 15.87 3.51
C ALA A 40 17.02 16.70 4.03
N PRO A 41 16.02 17.04 3.21
CA PRO A 41 14.89 17.79 3.71
C PRO A 41 14.45 17.04 4.96
N VAL A 42 14.50 17.72 6.12
CA VAL A 42 13.82 17.22 7.32
C VAL A 42 12.46 16.82 6.79
N PRO A 43 12.04 15.54 6.87
CA PRO A 43 10.76 15.15 6.34
C PRO A 43 9.75 15.98 7.12
N THR A 44 9.35 17.09 6.51
CA THR A 44 8.30 17.93 7.02
C THR A 44 7.14 16.96 7.04
N LEU A 45 6.68 16.59 8.23
CA LEU A 45 5.45 15.86 8.38
C LEU A 45 4.41 16.74 7.70
N LEU A 46 4.11 16.43 6.44
CA LEU A 46 3.01 17.05 5.71
C LEU A 46 1.82 16.94 6.65
N PRO A 47 1.03 18.02 6.83
CA PRO A 47 -0.19 17.93 7.61
C PRO A 47 -1.03 16.81 6.99
N THR A 48 -0.97 15.64 7.62
CA THR A 48 -1.63 14.44 7.14
C THR A 48 -3.09 14.68 7.41
N GLN A 49 -3.91 14.64 6.38
CA GLN A 49 -5.31 14.96 6.56
C GLN A 49 -5.92 13.94 7.53
N PRO A 50 -6.85 14.33 8.42
CA PRO A 50 -7.40 13.42 9.43
C PRO A 50 -7.90 12.08 8.86
N HIS A 51 -8.48 12.09 7.65
CA HIS A 51 -8.97 10.88 6.97
C HIS A 51 -7.85 9.94 6.51
N GLU A 52 -6.68 10.44 6.13
CA GLU A 52 -5.51 9.62 5.80
C GLU A 52 -4.97 8.91 7.07
N ILE A 53 -4.98 9.61 8.21
CA ILE A 53 -4.55 9.03 9.50
C ILE A 53 -5.49 7.91 9.92
N TRP A 54 -6.81 8.11 9.79
CA TRP A 54 -7.78 7.07 10.10
C TRP A 54 -7.70 5.88 9.13
N LEU A 55 -7.44 6.13 7.84
CA LEU A 55 -7.20 5.08 6.85
C LEU A 55 -6.02 4.19 7.28
N GLU A 56 -4.89 4.79 7.64
CA GLU A 56 -3.70 4.05 8.06
C GLU A 56 -3.89 3.32 9.39
N LYS A 57 -4.61 3.91 10.35
CA LYS A 57 -5.02 3.20 11.58
C LYS A 57 -5.89 2.00 11.27
N GLY A 58 -6.88 2.16 10.37
CA GLY A 58 -7.75 1.08 9.91
C GLY A 58 -6.97 -0.05 9.24
N ARG A 59 -6.03 0.29 8.34
CA ARG A 59 -5.12 -0.65 7.69
C ARG A 59 -4.27 -1.42 8.69
N TYR A 60 -3.68 -0.73 9.66
CA TYR A 60 -2.90 -1.36 10.72
C TYR A 60 -3.74 -2.34 11.54
N LEU A 61 -4.95 -1.95 11.96
CA LEU A 61 -5.84 -2.81 12.74
C LEU A 61 -6.32 -4.04 11.95
N LEU A 62 -6.57 -3.90 10.64
CA LEU A 62 -6.83 -5.05 9.76
C LEU A 62 -5.68 -6.05 9.77
N SER A 63 -4.43 -5.57 9.70
CA SER A 63 -3.23 -6.44 9.75
C SER A 63 -3.07 -7.16 11.09
N LYS A 64 -3.71 -6.67 12.16
CA LYS A 64 -3.74 -7.27 13.49
C LYS A 64 -5.03 -8.06 13.78
N CYS A 65 -5.83 -8.32 12.76
CA CYS A 65 -7.10 -9.05 12.87
C CYS A 65 -8.14 -8.38 13.78
N HIS A 66 -8.02 -7.07 14.03
CA HIS A 66 -8.97 -6.30 14.83
C HIS A 66 -10.09 -5.72 13.96
N TYR A 67 -10.86 -6.59 13.30
CA TYR A 67 -11.81 -6.21 12.23
C TYR A 67 -12.86 -5.18 12.66
N VAL A 68 -13.47 -5.37 13.84
CA VAL A 68 -14.50 -4.45 14.35
C VAL A 68 -13.95 -3.05 14.59
N ARG A 69 -12.75 -2.93 15.18
CA ARG A 69 -12.12 -1.63 15.42
C ARG A 69 -11.63 -1.01 14.12
N ALA A 70 -11.08 -1.82 13.22
CA ALA A 70 -10.64 -1.35 11.92
C ALA A 70 -11.80 -0.75 11.12
N LYS A 71 -12.97 -1.41 11.14
CA LYS A 71 -14.18 -0.93 10.47
C LYS A 71 -14.55 0.49 10.91
N GLY A 72 -14.60 0.76 12.22
CA GLY A 72 -14.94 2.09 12.73
C GLY A 72 -14.03 3.19 12.18
N PHE A 73 -12.70 2.98 12.22
CA PHE A 73 -11.75 3.95 11.66
C PHE A 73 -11.87 4.11 10.14
N LEU A 74 -12.17 3.04 9.41
CA LEU A 74 -12.32 3.10 7.96
C LEU A 74 -13.64 3.78 7.53
N GLU A 75 -14.72 3.60 8.30
CA GLU A 75 -15.98 4.32 8.08
C GLU A 75 -15.82 5.83 8.33
N GLU A 76 -15.10 6.21 9.39
CA GLU A 76 -14.74 7.62 9.66
C GLU A 76 -13.85 8.21 8.56
N ALA A 77 -12.82 7.46 8.13
CA ALA A 77 -11.96 7.84 7.02
C ALA A 77 -12.76 8.08 5.73
N LEU A 78 -13.68 7.17 5.41
CA LEU A 78 -14.53 7.27 4.22
C LEU A 78 -15.48 8.48 4.30
N ALA A 79 -16.12 8.70 5.45
CA ALA A 79 -17.05 9.80 5.64
C ALA A 79 -16.36 11.16 5.43
N HIS A 80 -15.17 11.32 6.02
CA HIS A 80 -14.39 12.55 5.83
C HIS A 80 -13.82 12.66 4.42
N ALA A 81 -13.24 11.61 3.86
CA ALA A 81 -12.71 11.66 2.50
C ALA A 81 -13.79 12.09 1.49
N ARG A 82 -15.03 11.61 1.64
CA ARG A 82 -16.18 12.07 0.83
C ARG A 82 -16.54 13.53 1.06
N ALA A 83 -16.47 14.01 2.30
CA ALA A 83 -16.75 15.42 2.61
C ALA A 83 -15.71 16.39 2.02
N PHE A 84 -14.49 15.90 1.76
CA PHE A 84 -13.39 16.66 1.17
C PHE A 84 -13.13 16.31 -0.31
N ASP A 85 -14.02 15.56 -0.96
CA ASP A 85 -13.87 15.08 -2.35
C ASP A 85 -12.54 14.35 -2.62
N ASP A 86 -11.97 13.70 -1.60
CA ASP A 86 -10.79 12.86 -1.73
C ASP A 86 -11.19 11.46 -2.23
N TYR A 87 -11.29 11.33 -3.55
CA TYR A 87 -11.68 10.08 -4.20
C TYR A 87 -10.65 8.97 -4.01
N GLN A 88 -9.37 9.31 -3.81
CA GLN A 88 -8.32 8.32 -3.62
C GLN A 88 -8.45 7.65 -2.25
N VAL A 89 -8.59 8.43 -1.17
CA VAL A 89 -8.79 7.87 0.17
C VAL A 89 -10.17 7.23 0.30
N SER A 90 -11.20 7.80 -0.33
CA SER A 90 -12.53 7.16 -0.37
C SER A 90 -12.48 5.77 -1.00
N PHE A 91 -11.75 5.64 -2.10
CA PHE A 91 -11.53 4.36 -2.76
C PHE A 91 -10.76 3.38 -1.86
N ASP A 92 -9.62 3.80 -1.30
CA ASP A 92 -8.79 2.94 -0.46
C ASP A 92 -9.54 2.50 0.82
N ALA A 93 -10.37 3.37 1.40
CA ALA A 93 -11.20 3.04 2.55
C ALA A 93 -12.25 1.97 2.21
N LEU A 94 -12.94 2.09 1.06
CA LEU A 94 -13.92 1.09 0.61
C LEU A 94 -13.29 -0.28 0.36
N LEU A 95 -12.08 -0.32 -0.20
CA LEU A 95 -11.35 -1.57 -0.41
C LEU A 95 -10.96 -2.24 0.91
N LEU A 96 -10.46 -1.47 1.87
CA LEU A 96 -10.12 -1.99 3.19
C LEU A 96 -11.36 -2.43 3.96
N LEU A 97 -12.49 -1.73 3.83
CA LEU A 97 -13.78 -2.15 4.39
C LEU A 97 -14.25 -3.45 3.77
N ALA A 98 -14.20 -3.58 2.43
CA ALA A 98 -14.57 -4.82 1.75
C ALA A 98 -13.74 -6.00 2.27
N LYS A 99 -12.41 -5.82 2.35
CA LYS A 99 -11.51 -6.82 2.93
C LYS A 99 -11.86 -7.14 4.39
N GLY A 100 -12.19 -6.15 5.20
CA GLY A 100 -12.57 -6.33 6.60
C GLY A 100 -13.86 -7.12 6.75
N GLU A 101 -14.89 -6.81 5.97
CA GLU A 101 -16.17 -7.52 5.94
C GLU A 101 -16.01 -8.95 5.44
N TYR A 102 -15.17 -9.16 4.43
CA TYR A 102 -14.77 -10.50 3.99
C TYR A 102 -14.14 -11.31 5.13
N LEU A 103 -13.14 -10.75 5.82
CA LEU A 103 -12.47 -11.44 6.94
C LEU A 103 -13.38 -11.64 8.17
N ALA A 104 -14.48 -10.90 8.24
CA ALA A 104 -15.53 -11.03 9.25
C ALA A 104 -16.70 -11.96 8.79
N ASN A 105 -16.53 -12.70 7.68
CA ASN A 105 -17.55 -13.58 7.08
C ASN A 105 -18.84 -12.86 6.64
N SER A 106 -18.78 -11.56 6.35
CA SER A 106 -19.88 -10.79 5.76
C SER A 106 -19.68 -10.64 4.26
N PHE A 107 -19.89 -11.75 3.52
CA PHE A 107 -19.58 -11.84 2.10
C PHE A 107 -20.36 -10.84 1.23
N SER A 108 -21.68 -10.78 1.38
CA SER A 108 -22.54 -9.84 0.64
C SER A 108 -22.12 -8.39 0.83
N ARG A 109 -21.82 -8.01 2.08
CA ARG A 109 -21.36 -6.66 2.42
C ARG A 109 -20.02 -6.34 1.73
N SER A 110 -19.10 -7.30 1.71
CA SER A 110 -17.83 -7.16 0.99
C SER A 110 -18.05 -6.89 -0.50
N ILE A 111 -18.96 -7.61 -1.16
CA ILE A 111 -19.25 -7.41 -2.59
C ILE A 111 -19.82 -6.03 -2.84
N HIS A 112 -20.81 -5.58 -2.06
CA HIS A 112 -21.39 -4.25 -2.22
C HIS A 112 -20.33 -3.14 -2.09
N LEU A 113 -19.41 -3.28 -1.13
CA LEU A 113 -18.30 -2.33 -0.94
C LEU A 113 -17.32 -2.33 -2.11
N LEU A 114 -17.04 -3.48 -2.73
CA LEU A 114 -16.21 -3.57 -3.95
C LEU A 114 -16.89 -2.89 -5.15
N VAL A 115 -18.21 -3.08 -5.30
CA VAL A 115 -19.00 -2.40 -6.34
C VAL A 115 -18.96 -0.89 -6.12
N ASP A 116 -19.14 -0.43 -4.88
CA ASP A 116 -19.08 0.99 -4.56
C ASP A 116 -17.68 1.58 -4.74
N ALA A 117 -16.62 0.85 -4.39
CA ALA A 117 -15.24 1.26 -4.67
C ALA A 117 -15.04 1.47 -6.18
N ASN A 118 -15.57 0.56 -7.00
CA ASN A 118 -15.44 0.62 -8.46
C ASN A 118 -16.18 1.83 -9.07
N LYS A 119 -17.28 2.29 -8.48
CA LYS A 119 -17.99 3.51 -8.94
C LYS A 119 -17.13 4.77 -8.81
N ILE A 120 -16.16 4.78 -7.89
CA ILE A 120 -15.29 5.93 -7.60
C ILE A 120 -14.01 5.91 -8.46
N VAL A 121 -13.63 4.75 -8.98
CA VAL A 121 -12.36 4.56 -9.72
C VAL A 121 -12.36 5.21 -11.09
N GLN A 122 -11.31 6.01 -11.33
CA GLN A 122 -10.79 6.35 -12.67
C GLN A 122 -9.48 5.60 -13.01
N ASP A 123 -8.78 5.02 -12.02
CA ASP A 123 -7.52 4.25 -12.19
C ASP A 123 -7.73 2.73 -12.03
N TYR A 124 -7.88 2.08 -13.19
CA TYR A 124 -8.24 0.67 -13.33
C TYR A 124 -7.16 -0.32 -12.87
N GLY A 125 -5.89 0.07 -12.87
CA GLY A 125 -4.79 -0.80 -12.46
C GLY A 125 -4.79 -1.09 -10.95
N LYS A 126 -5.38 -0.18 -10.15
CA LYS A 126 -5.58 -0.40 -8.71
C LYS A 126 -6.79 -1.29 -8.45
N PHE A 127 -7.86 -1.14 -9.21
CA PHE A 127 -9.08 -1.93 -9.03
C PHE A 127 -8.84 -3.44 -9.26
N ILE A 128 -8.18 -3.80 -10.37
CA ILE A 128 -7.91 -5.19 -10.75
C ILE A 128 -7.15 -5.94 -9.63
N ARG A 129 -6.08 -5.33 -9.10
CA ARG A 129 -5.30 -5.95 -8.01
C ARG A 129 -6.14 -6.29 -6.78
N ASN A 130 -7.23 -5.55 -6.54
CA ASN A 130 -8.09 -5.80 -5.38
C ASN A 130 -9.15 -6.86 -5.64
N VAL A 131 -9.64 -6.98 -6.88
CA VAL A 131 -10.45 -8.16 -7.29
C VAL A 131 -9.63 -9.43 -7.16
N ASP A 132 -8.36 -9.41 -7.59
CA ASP A 132 -7.47 -10.56 -7.45
C ASP A 132 -7.25 -10.96 -5.98
N VAL A 133 -7.07 -9.97 -5.09
CA VAL A 133 -6.98 -10.22 -3.65
C VAL A 133 -8.25 -10.88 -3.12
N PHE A 134 -9.43 -10.38 -3.50
CA PHE A 134 -10.73 -10.94 -3.11
C PHE A 134 -10.92 -12.38 -3.59
N VAL A 135 -10.55 -12.67 -4.84
CA VAL A 135 -10.62 -13.99 -5.46
C VAL A 135 -9.64 -14.98 -4.83
N SER A 136 -8.42 -14.54 -4.50
CA SER A 136 -7.34 -15.39 -4.00
C SER A 136 -7.56 -15.90 -2.57
N THR A 137 -8.43 -15.23 -1.80
CA THR A 137 -8.73 -15.62 -0.43
C THR A 137 -9.80 -16.71 -0.39
N LYS A 138 -9.43 -17.89 0.14
CA LYS A 138 -10.30 -19.09 0.26
C LYS A 138 -11.58 -18.75 1.03
N LEU A 139 -12.70 -18.73 0.33
CA LEU A 139 -14.04 -18.49 0.86
C LEU A 139 -14.54 -19.69 1.65
N SER A 140 -14.83 -19.51 2.94
CA SER A 140 -15.80 -20.35 3.65
C SER A 140 -17.18 -19.73 3.45
N ILE A 141 -18.10 -20.43 2.79
CA ILE A 141 -19.47 -19.97 2.56
C ILE A 141 -20.18 -19.92 3.92
N PRO A 142 -20.67 -18.76 4.40
CA PRO A 142 -21.59 -18.72 5.52
C PRO A 142 -23.01 -19.02 5.04
N ASP A 143 -23.85 -19.54 5.93
CA ASP A 143 -25.27 -19.84 5.72
C ASP A 143 -25.97 -18.74 4.89
N GLY A 144 -26.44 -19.08 3.68
CA GLY A 144 -27.05 -18.14 2.73
C GLY A 144 -26.41 -18.11 1.34
N ALA A 145 -26.05 -19.28 0.80
CA ALA A 145 -25.37 -19.44 -0.50
C ALA A 145 -26.10 -18.76 -1.68
N ASP A 146 -27.44 -18.70 -1.68
CA ASP A 146 -28.24 -18.00 -2.69
C ASP A 146 -27.93 -16.49 -2.79
N VAL A 147 -27.74 -15.83 -1.65
CA VAL A 147 -27.45 -14.38 -1.60
C VAL A 147 -26.04 -14.14 -2.10
N ALA A 148 -25.08 -14.95 -1.63
CA ALA A 148 -23.70 -14.91 -2.09
C ALA A 148 -23.58 -15.12 -3.61
N LYS A 149 -24.33 -16.08 -4.16
CA LYS A 149 -24.40 -16.33 -5.61
C LYS A 149 -24.93 -15.13 -6.38
N ARG A 150 -26.05 -14.55 -5.93
CA ARG A 150 -26.65 -13.38 -6.57
C ARG A 150 -25.67 -12.20 -6.58
N ASP A 151 -25.05 -11.92 -5.45
CA ASP A 151 -24.12 -10.79 -5.32
C ASP A 151 -22.86 -11.02 -6.17
N LEU A 152 -22.35 -12.26 -6.21
CA LEU A 152 -21.20 -12.62 -7.04
C LEU A 152 -21.53 -12.53 -8.53
N GLN A 153 -22.72 -12.96 -8.94
CA GLN A 153 -23.21 -12.82 -10.31
C GLN A 153 -23.32 -11.34 -10.70
N GLN A 154 -23.86 -10.49 -9.82
CA GLN A 154 -23.92 -9.04 -10.06
C GLN A 154 -22.53 -8.42 -10.23
N LEU A 155 -21.55 -8.85 -9.43
CA LEU A 155 -20.16 -8.40 -9.59
C LEU A 155 -19.58 -8.84 -10.94
N ILE A 156 -19.82 -10.09 -11.33
CA ILE A 156 -19.39 -10.64 -12.62
C ILE A 156 -20.00 -9.84 -13.78
N ASP A 157 -21.32 -9.63 -13.77
CA ASP A 157 -22.02 -8.90 -14.84
C ASP A 157 -21.50 -7.47 -14.96
N PHE A 158 -21.36 -6.79 -13.82
CA PHE A 158 -20.85 -5.42 -13.76
C PHE A 158 -19.42 -5.31 -14.30
N LEU A 159 -18.53 -6.24 -13.91
CA LEU A 159 -17.16 -6.27 -14.39
C LEU A 159 -17.06 -6.62 -15.86
N THR A 160 -17.95 -7.47 -16.36
CA THR A 160 -18.02 -7.84 -17.78
C THR A 160 -18.46 -6.67 -18.65
N GLU A 161 -19.54 -5.97 -18.25
CA GLU A 161 -20.02 -4.79 -18.97
C GLU A 161 -18.96 -3.67 -19.00
N ARG A 162 -18.22 -3.53 -17.89
CA ARG A 162 -17.18 -2.52 -17.77
C ARG A 162 -15.92 -2.89 -18.56
N ALA A 163 -15.50 -4.15 -18.55
CA ALA A 163 -14.36 -4.64 -19.34
C ALA A 163 -14.54 -4.38 -20.85
N ALA A 164 -15.78 -4.44 -21.35
CA ALA A 164 -16.09 -4.11 -22.74
C ALA A 164 -15.85 -2.64 -23.12
N LYS A 165 -15.71 -1.74 -22.13
CA LYS A 165 -15.51 -0.30 -22.33
C LYS A 165 -14.05 0.14 -22.12
N GLU A 166 -13.16 -0.78 -21.73
CA GLU A 166 -11.77 -0.48 -21.36
C GLU A 166 -10.74 -0.72 -22.46
N ARG A 167 -9.52 -0.19 -22.28
CA ARG A 167 -8.41 -0.40 -23.21
C ARG A 167 -7.96 -1.88 -23.22
N PRO A 168 -7.46 -2.42 -24.35
CA PRO A 168 -7.14 -3.84 -24.51
C PRO A 168 -6.19 -4.43 -23.45
N ALA A 169 -5.22 -3.64 -22.96
CA ALA A 169 -4.27 -4.09 -21.94
C ALA A 169 -4.93 -4.31 -20.56
N VAL A 170 -5.93 -3.50 -20.22
CA VAL A 170 -6.72 -3.60 -18.99
C VAL A 170 -7.75 -4.73 -19.13
N GLN A 171 -8.27 -4.91 -20.35
CA GLN A 171 -9.24 -5.96 -20.70
C GLN A 171 -8.68 -7.37 -20.45
N LEU A 172 -7.42 -7.64 -20.81
CA LEU A 172 -6.79 -8.95 -20.58
C LEU A 172 -6.71 -9.30 -19.08
N GLN A 173 -6.29 -8.34 -18.25
CA GLN A 173 -6.21 -8.54 -16.81
C GLN A 173 -7.60 -8.71 -16.18
N LEU A 174 -8.58 -7.91 -16.61
CA LEU A 174 -9.97 -8.07 -16.20
C LEU A 174 -10.54 -9.45 -16.57
N HIS A 175 -10.22 -9.98 -17.76
CA HIS A 175 -10.65 -11.31 -18.17
C HIS A 175 -10.08 -12.42 -17.28
N GLN A 176 -8.83 -12.29 -16.80
CA GLN A 176 -8.24 -13.25 -15.88
C GLN A 176 -8.92 -13.21 -14.50
N SER A 177 -9.16 -12.01 -13.96
CA SER A 177 -9.90 -11.84 -12.70
C SER A 177 -11.35 -12.34 -12.83
N LEU A 178 -12.03 -12.04 -13.95
CA LEU A 178 -13.37 -12.52 -14.28
C LEU A 178 -13.42 -14.05 -14.35
N ALA A 179 -12.47 -14.68 -15.04
CA ALA A 179 -12.42 -16.14 -15.14
C ALA A 179 -12.28 -16.79 -13.77
N SER A 180 -11.52 -16.16 -12.88
CA SER A 180 -11.32 -16.65 -11.51
C SER A 180 -12.58 -16.45 -10.63
N LEU A 181 -13.29 -15.33 -10.79
CA LEU A 181 -14.61 -15.12 -10.17
C LEU A 181 -15.65 -16.13 -10.67
N TYR A 182 -15.69 -16.38 -11.98
CA TYR A 182 -16.57 -17.38 -12.59
C TYR A 182 -16.27 -18.78 -12.09
N CYS A 183 -14.99 -19.17 -12.04
CA CYS A 183 -14.59 -20.46 -11.49
C CYS A 183 -15.08 -20.63 -10.06
N ARG A 184 -14.99 -19.57 -9.24
CA ARG A 184 -15.50 -19.61 -7.88
C ARG A 184 -17.03 -19.67 -7.82
N PHE A 185 -17.74 -18.91 -8.64
CA PHE A 185 -19.19 -19.00 -8.76
C PHE A 185 -19.64 -20.43 -9.09
N CYS A 186 -18.99 -21.08 -10.07
CA CYS A 186 -19.27 -22.47 -10.42
C CYS A 186 -19.01 -23.43 -9.26
N GLN A 187 -17.94 -23.23 -8.48
CA GLN A 187 -17.70 -24.03 -7.27
C GLN A 187 -18.83 -23.86 -6.25
N LEU A 188 -19.31 -22.64 -6.01
CA LEU A 188 -20.46 -22.39 -5.12
C LEU A 188 -21.75 -23.07 -5.60
N VAL A 189 -21.95 -23.16 -6.91
CA VAL A 189 -23.11 -23.87 -7.49
C VAL A 189 -22.99 -25.38 -7.31
N LEU A 190 -21.78 -25.93 -7.47
CA LEU A 190 -21.53 -27.37 -7.37
C LEU A 190 -21.52 -27.88 -5.91
N GLU A 191 -21.00 -27.10 -4.96
CA GLU A 191 -20.98 -27.44 -3.52
C GLU A 191 -22.40 -27.57 -2.91
N GLU A 192 -23.46 -27.12 -3.60
CA GLU A 192 -24.87 -27.33 -3.21
C GLU A 192 -25.51 -28.59 -3.82
N MET A 193 -24.88 -29.21 -4.83
CA MET A 193 -25.41 -30.42 -5.46
C MET A 193 -24.98 -31.71 -4.75
N GLU A 194 -24.06 -31.62 -3.78
CA GLU A 194 -23.59 -32.70 -2.90
C GLU A 194 -24.29 -32.66 -1.53
#